data_AF-A0A7K0YDI3-F1
#
_entry.id   AF-A0A7K0YDI3-F1
#
_cell.length_a   1.000
_cell.length_b   1.000
_cell.length_c   1.000
_cell.angle_alpha   90.00
_cell.angle_beta   90.00
_cell.angle_gamma   90.00
#
_symmetry.space_group_name_H-M   'P 1'
#
loop_
_entity.id
_entity.type
_entity.pdbx_description
1 polymer ?
#
loop_
_entity_poly.entity_id
_entity_poly.type
_entity_poly.pdbx_seq_one_letter_code
_entity_poly.pdbx_strand_id
1 'polypeptide(L)'
;MAGFMRWVHREHTFFTLVVILPVLLGLLFSFANRRTDSAIDTPKEVVLSPSLQCFDTTEYLIYSTRQDQCPPDFLSLGNQALTESATASGIVEEIHPGLQQRFNTAQLFAARDGVALLITSGFRSLERQKFLYDREVQLRGSETEAAKWVLPPQSSHHPKGLAIDVNYPMDPAGAMWLERNGWRFGLCRVYANEWWHFEAVIAPGERCPALAPDARVDLERAAP
;
A
#
# COMPACT_ATOMS: atom_id res chain seq x y z
N MET A 1 75.95 -12.87 12.28
CA MET A 1 75.98 -13.60 10.99
C MET A 1 75.79 -15.10 11.28
N ALA A 2 75.72 -15.94 10.24
CA ALA A 2 75.41 -17.39 10.27
C ALA A 2 76.01 -18.18 11.46
N GLY A 3 75.39 -19.23 12.02
CA GLY A 3 74.16 -19.94 11.62
C GLY A 3 74.45 -21.27 10.90
N PHE A 4 74.10 -22.41 11.52
CA PHE A 4 74.29 -23.75 10.95
C PHE A 4 73.22 -24.77 11.41
N MET A 5 72.84 -25.68 10.51
CA MET A 5 72.22 -26.98 10.85
C MET A 5 73.36 -28.04 10.93
N ARG A 6 73.21 -29.38 10.93
CA ARG A 6 72.16 -30.43 10.71
C ARG A 6 72.79 -31.75 11.30
N TRP A 7 72.25 -32.97 11.32
CA TRP A 7 71.03 -33.60 10.81
C TRP A 7 70.72 -34.88 11.62
N VAL A 8 69.50 -34.99 12.14
CA VAL A 8 68.63 -36.19 12.28
C VAL A 8 69.24 -37.61 12.23
N HIS A 9 68.88 -38.41 13.24
CA HIS A 9 68.50 -39.83 13.12
C HIS A 9 67.41 -40.07 14.20
N ARG A 10 66.14 -40.46 13.95
CA ARG A 10 65.53 -41.53 13.14
C ARG A 10 65.72 -42.92 13.72
N GLU A 11 64.68 -43.41 14.41
CA GLU A 11 64.36 -44.82 14.63
C GLU A 11 62.84 -45.05 14.59
N HIS A 12 62.38 -46.27 14.29
CA HIS A 12 60.96 -46.59 13.99
C HIS A 12 60.33 -47.58 14.98
N THR A 13 59.39 -47.12 15.81
CA THR A 13 58.69 -47.99 16.80
C THR A 13 57.18 -47.80 16.96
N PHE A 14 56.55 -46.79 16.34
CA PHE A 14 55.16 -46.39 16.63
C PHE A 14 54.14 -46.57 15.48
N PHE A 15 54.46 -47.32 14.44
CA PHE A 15 53.61 -47.42 13.24
C PHE A 15 52.32 -48.28 13.42
N THR A 16 52.15 -48.98 14.54
CA THR A 16 51.06 -49.95 14.76
C THR A 16 49.93 -49.50 15.69
N LEU A 17 50.06 -48.36 16.39
CA LEU A 17 49.08 -47.91 17.40
C LEU A 17 48.20 -46.72 16.99
N VAL A 18 48.56 -45.99 15.93
CA VAL A 18 47.91 -44.71 15.59
C VAL A 18 46.67 -44.86 14.69
N VAL A 19 46.61 -45.91 13.86
CA VAL A 19 45.62 -45.99 12.75
C VAL A 19 44.31 -46.71 13.13
N ILE A 20 44.34 -47.68 14.04
CA ILE A 20 43.19 -48.56 14.32
C ILE A 20 42.25 -47.98 15.38
N LEU A 21 42.79 -47.33 16.41
CA LEU A 21 42.02 -46.81 17.55
C LEU A 21 40.97 -45.72 17.18
N PRO A 22 41.22 -44.78 16.23
CA PRO A 22 40.24 -43.74 15.89
C PRO A 22 38.93 -44.27 15.29
N VAL A 23 38.99 -45.39 14.55
CA VAL A 23 37.86 -45.92 13.78
C VAL A 23 36.76 -46.45 14.70
N LEU A 24 37.12 -47.17 15.77
CA LEU A 24 36.16 -47.69 16.75
C LEU A 24 35.49 -46.58 17.56
N LEU A 25 36.22 -45.50 17.88
CA LEU A 25 35.66 -44.36 18.61
C LEU A 25 34.68 -43.55 17.74
N GLY A 26 34.99 -43.36 16.45
CA GLY A 26 34.10 -42.69 15.49
C GLY A 26 32.77 -43.43 15.24
N LEU A 27 32.80 -44.77 15.29
CA LEU A 27 31.59 -45.58 15.18
C LEU A 27 30.65 -45.42 16.39
N LEU A 28 31.17 -45.34 17.61
CA LEU A 28 30.35 -45.10 18.81
C LEU A 28 29.73 -43.69 18.82
N PHE A 29 30.48 -42.66 18.41
CA PHE A 29 29.94 -41.29 18.30
C PHE A 29 28.79 -41.18 17.27
N SER A 30 28.79 -42.02 16.23
CA SER A 30 27.74 -42.03 15.21
C SER A 30 26.38 -42.54 15.74
N PHE A 31 26.36 -43.37 16.78
CA PHE A 31 25.10 -43.88 17.36
C PHE A 31 24.55 -42.98 18.48
N ALA A 32 25.42 -42.34 19.26
CA ALA A 32 24.99 -41.45 20.35
C ALA A 32 24.34 -40.13 19.87
N ASN A 33 24.64 -39.70 18.62
CA ASN A 33 24.15 -38.44 18.07
C ASN A 33 22.96 -38.59 17.10
N ARG A 34 22.12 -39.63 17.31
CA ARG A 34 20.73 -39.57 16.83
C ARG A 34 19.99 -38.49 17.62
N ARG A 35 20.13 -37.24 17.19
CA ARG A 35 19.14 -36.21 17.53
C ARG A 35 17.76 -36.78 17.19
N THR A 36 16.82 -36.64 18.10
CA THR A 36 15.42 -36.65 17.69
C THR A 36 15.24 -35.50 16.72
N ASP A 37 14.78 -35.79 15.50
CA ASP A 37 14.25 -34.77 14.59
C ASP A 37 12.90 -34.28 15.14
N SER A 38 12.97 -33.61 16.29
CA SER A 38 11.95 -32.68 16.73
C SER A 38 11.83 -31.66 15.62
N ALA A 39 10.72 -31.72 14.87
CA ALA A 39 10.45 -30.78 13.80
C ALA A 39 10.69 -29.36 14.33
N ILE A 40 11.56 -28.61 13.64
CA ILE A 40 11.70 -27.19 13.92
C ILE A 40 10.34 -26.60 13.58
N ASP A 41 9.58 -26.23 14.61
CA ASP A 41 8.32 -25.52 14.48
C ASP A 41 8.66 -24.18 13.83
N THR A 42 8.56 -24.14 12.50
CA THR A 42 8.73 -22.92 11.71
C THR A 42 7.77 -21.92 12.31
N PRO A 43 8.25 -20.83 12.93
CA PRO A 43 7.41 -19.98 13.76
C PRO A 43 6.25 -19.52 12.90
N LYS A 44 5.04 -19.98 13.23
CA LYS A 44 3.84 -19.65 12.46
C LYS A 44 3.83 -18.15 12.26
N GLU A 45 3.87 -17.72 11.01
CA GLU A 45 3.80 -16.31 10.68
C GLU A 45 2.52 -15.77 11.31
N VAL A 46 2.68 -14.97 12.36
CA VAL A 46 1.56 -14.37 13.06
C VAL A 46 1.08 -13.26 12.15
N VAL A 47 0.23 -13.64 11.20
CA VAL A 47 -0.51 -12.72 10.34
C VAL A 47 -1.33 -11.83 11.26
N LEU A 48 -0.75 -10.68 11.58
CA LEU A 48 -1.39 -9.66 12.40
C LEU A 48 -2.59 -9.16 11.61
N SER A 49 -3.80 -9.52 12.06
CA SER A 49 -5.03 -9.02 11.45
C SER A 49 -4.94 -7.50 11.29
N PRO A 50 -5.18 -6.95 10.08
CA PRO A 50 -5.08 -5.52 9.86
C PRO A 50 -6.04 -4.79 10.79
N SER A 51 -5.55 -3.71 11.42
CA SER A 51 -6.32 -2.96 12.39
C SER A 51 -7.47 -2.22 11.73
N LEU A 52 -8.70 -2.52 12.14
CA LEU A 52 -9.89 -1.80 11.70
C LEU A 52 -9.97 -0.45 12.40
N GLN A 53 -10.14 0.63 11.64
CA GLN A 53 -10.43 1.96 12.19
C GLN A 53 -11.94 2.17 12.28
N CYS A 54 -12.36 2.65 13.43
CA CYS A 54 -13.74 2.86 13.83
C CYS A 54 -13.94 4.32 14.22
N PHE A 55 -14.97 4.97 13.69
CA PHE A 55 -15.15 6.42 13.76
C PHE A 55 -16.41 6.77 14.54
N ASP A 56 -16.24 7.53 15.63
CA ASP A 56 -17.34 8.25 16.27
C ASP A 56 -17.46 9.61 15.60
N THR A 57 -18.57 9.87 14.91
CA THR A 57 -18.84 11.14 14.22
C THR A 57 -19.48 12.22 15.11
N THR A 58 -19.79 11.89 16.37
CA THR A 58 -20.37 12.80 17.37
C THR A 58 -19.27 13.40 18.23
N GLU A 59 -18.40 12.56 18.79
CA GLU A 59 -17.25 12.97 19.61
C GLU A 59 -15.96 13.17 18.76
N TYR A 60 -16.01 12.83 17.47
CA TYR A 60 -14.91 12.91 16.49
C TYR A 60 -13.68 12.10 16.94
N LEU A 61 -13.94 10.90 17.49
CA LEU A 61 -12.91 9.97 17.94
C LEU A 61 -12.63 8.92 16.86
N ILE A 62 -11.39 8.44 16.83
CA ILE A 62 -10.99 7.28 16.02
C ILE A 62 -10.48 6.20 16.98
N TYR A 63 -11.12 5.04 16.94
CA TYR A 63 -10.77 3.86 17.72
C TYR A 63 -10.20 2.79 16.79
N SER A 64 -9.04 2.23 17.15
CA SER A 64 -8.36 1.20 16.36
C SER A 64 -8.53 -0.16 17.03
N THR A 65 -9.23 -1.09 16.40
CA THR A 65 -9.44 -2.46 16.93
C THR A 65 -8.72 -3.53 16.10
N ARG A 66 -8.57 -4.73 16.69
CA ARG A 66 -8.17 -5.97 15.99
C ARG A 66 -9.34 -6.94 15.81
N GLN A 67 -10.54 -6.53 16.21
CA GLN A 67 -11.78 -7.23 15.90
C GLN A 67 -12.14 -7.03 14.43
N ASP A 68 -12.94 -7.95 13.90
CA ASP A 68 -13.53 -7.89 12.55
C ASP A 68 -14.58 -6.79 12.39
N GLN A 69 -15.16 -6.32 13.50
CA GLN A 69 -16.24 -5.35 13.56
C GLN A 69 -15.92 -4.21 14.54
N CYS A 70 -16.50 -3.05 14.30
CA CYS A 70 -16.45 -1.91 15.22
C CYS A 70 -17.39 -2.11 16.42
N PRO A 71 -17.16 -1.40 17.55
CA PRO A 71 -18.15 -1.31 18.62
C PRO A 71 -19.50 -0.76 18.11
N PRO A 72 -20.62 -1.01 18.83
CA PRO A 72 -21.87 -0.29 18.58
C PRO A 72 -21.65 1.23 18.51
N ASP A 73 -22.45 1.90 17.69
CA ASP A 73 -22.44 3.34 17.44
C ASP A 73 -21.17 3.91 16.73
N PHE A 74 -20.12 3.10 16.52
CA PHE A 74 -18.95 3.48 15.72
C PHE A 74 -19.11 3.06 14.24
N LEU A 75 -18.82 3.98 13.32
CA LEU A 75 -18.80 3.74 11.88
C LEU A 75 -17.52 2.99 11.46
N SER A 76 -17.63 2.01 10.58
CA SER A 76 -16.51 1.42 9.82
C SER A 76 -16.39 2.07 8.43
N LEU A 77 -15.17 2.34 7.98
CA LEU A 77 -14.86 2.79 6.61
C LEU A 77 -14.19 1.70 5.74
N GLY A 78 -14.31 0.44 6.19
CA GLY A 78 -13.60 -0.72 5.63
C GLY A 78 -12.15 -0.83 6.14
N ASN A 79 -11.45 -1.87 5.67
CA ASN A 79 -10.08 -2.21 6.08
C ASN A 79 -9.16 -2.54 4.87
N GLN A 80 -9.51 -2.03 3.67
CA GLN A 80 -8.79 -2.22 2.41
C GLN A 80 -8.87 -0.95 1.56
N ALA A 81 -8.07 -0.88 0.49
CA ALA A 81 -8.29 0.05 -0.63
C ALA A 81 -9.65 -0.25 -1.31
N LEU A 82 -10.23 0.74 -2.00
CA LEU A 82 -11.48 0.54 -2.75
C LEU A 82 -11.22 0.14 -4.21
N THR A 83 -12.02 -0.80 -4.71
CA THR A 83 -12.07 -1.23 -6.11
C THR A 83 -13.40 -0.82 -6.74
N GLU A 84 -13.56 -0.94 -8.05
CA GLU A 84 -14.78 -0.54 -8.77
C GLU A 84 -16.06 -1.18 -8.21
N SER A 85 -17.11 -0.38 -8.04
CA SER A 85 -18.45 -0.80 -7.62
C SER A 85 -19.40 -0.75 -8.81
N ALA A 86 -19.27 -1.71 -9.72
CA ALA A 86 -20.11 -1.83 -10.90
C ALA A 86 -21.48 -2.47 -10.60
N THR A 87 -22.48 -2.13 -11.42
CA THR A 87 -23.78 -2.81 -11.46
C THR A 87 -23.66 -4.25 -11.96
N ALA A 88 -24.75 -5.03 -11.88
CA ALA A 88 -24.79 -6.42 -12.35
C ALA A 88 -24.50 -6.61 -13.86
N SER A 89 -24.53 -5.54 -14.65
CA SER A 89 -24.13 -5.51 -16.07
C SER A 89 -22.67 -5.06 -16.30
N GLY A 90 -21.90 -4.80 -15.24
CA GLY A 90 -20.51 -4.34 -15.33
C GLY A 90 -20.34 -2.84 -15.61
N ILE A 91 -21.35 -2.01 -15.31
CA ILE A 91 -21.33 -0.56 -15.57
C ILE A 91 -21.19 0.19 -14.23
N VAL A 92 -20.29 1.17 -14.17
CA VAL A 92 -20.25 2.15 -13.07
C VAL A 92 -21.03 3.41 -13.50
N GLU A 93 -21.99 3.82 -12.67
CA GLU A 93 -22.94 4.91 -12.99
C GLU A 93 -22.89 6.07 -11.97
N GLU A 94 -22.16 5.90 -10.87
CA GLU A 94 -22.06 6.86 -9.76
C GLU A 94 -20.70 6.80 -9.05
N ILE A 95 -20.51 7.63 -8.02
CA ILE A 95 -19.34 7.57 -7.13
C ILE A 95 -19.42 6.32 -6.24
N HIS A 96 -18.30 5.62 -6.03
CA HIS A 96 -18.28 4.44 -5.17
C HIS A 96 -18.83 4.82 -3.76
N PRO A 97 -19.83 4.12 -3.21
CA PRO A 97 -20.51 4.56 -1.98
C PRO A 97 -19.56 4.65 -0.78
N GLY A 98 -18.61 3.71 -0.67
CA GLY A 98 -17.52 3.78 0.32
C GLY A 98 -16.56 4.97 0.14
N LEU A 99 -16.33 5.48 -1.08
CA LEU A 99 -15.51 6.67 -1.30
C LEU A 99 -16.26 7.93 -0.82
N GLN A 100 -17.55 8.03 -1.18
CA GLN A 100 -18.42 9.09 -0.68
C GLN A 100 -18.52 9.07 0.85
N GLN A 101 -18.63 7.90 1.47
CA GLN A 101 -18.70 7.76 2.93
C GLN A 101 -17.38 8.12 3.63
N ARG A 102 -16.23 7.71 3.07
CA ARG A 102 -14.90 8.15 3.53
C ARG A 102 -14.77 9.67 3.45
N PHE A 103 -15.19 10.28 2.35
CA PHE A 103 -15.17 11.73 2.19
C PHE A 103 -16.11 12.44 3.19
N ASN A 104 -17.34 11.96 3.37
CA ASN A 104 -18.29 12.55 4.33
C ASN A 104 -17.74 12.52 5.76
N THR A 105 -17.09 11.42 6.15
CA THR A 105 -16.44 11.32 7.48
C THR A 105 -15.25 12.26 7.59
N ALA A 106 -14.41 12.35 6.54
CA ALA A 106 -13.31 13.31 6.49
C ALA A 106 -13.80 14.77 6.56
N GLN A 107 -14.91 15.10 5.90
CA GLN A 107 -15.54 16.42 5.88
C GLN A 107 -16.05 16.83 7.27
N LEU A 108 -16.66 15.91 8.04
CA LEU A 108 -17.06 16.18 9.42
C LEU A 108 -15.85 16.52 10.30
N PHE A 109 -14.78 15.72 10.23
CA PHE A 109 -13.55 15.96 10.99
C PHE A 109 -12.85 17.25 10.55
N ALA A 110 -12.85 17.59 9.25
CA ALA A 110 -12.33 18.85 8.74
C ALA A 110 -13.12 20.06 9.27
N ALA A 111 -14.46 19.96 9.33
CA ALA A 111 -15.32 21.02 9.85
C ALA A 111 -15.04 21.35 11.32
N ARG A 112 -14.69 20.34 12.15
CA ARG A 112 -14.23 20.55 13.54
C ARG A 112 -12.90 21.33 13.63
N ASP A 113 -12.02 21.17 12.65
CA ASP A 113 -10.79 21.94 12.51
C ASP A 113 -11.00 23.30 11.79
N GLY A 114 -12.26 23.68 11.50
CA GLY A 114 -12.63 24.92 10.82
C GLY A 114 -12.44 24.90 9.30
N VAL A 115 -12.23 23.72 8.70
CA VAL A 115 -12.00 23.54 7.25
C VAL A 115 -13.25 22.99 6.56
N ALA A 116 -13.74 23.70 5.55
CA ALA A 116 -14.80 23.20 4.68
C ALA A 116 -14.20 22.37 3.53
N LEU A 117 -14.65 21.12 3.38
CA LEU A 117 -14.34 20.28 2.22
C LEU A 117 -15.59 20.11 1.34
N LEU A 118 -15.43 20.14 0.02
CA LEU A 118 -16.46 19.94 -0.98
C LEU A 118 -15.91 19.08 -2.14
N ILE A 119 -16.62 18.02 -2.53
CA ILE A 119 -16.37 17.34 -3.81
C ILE A 119 -16.83 18.28 -4.94
N THR A 120 -15.88 18.72 -5.77
CA THR A 120 -16.12 19.60 -6.92
C THR A 120 -16.24 18.82 -8.23
N SER A 121 -15.78 17.56 -8.27
CA SER A 121 -16.15 16.54 -9.25
C SER A 121 -16.03 15.16 -8.61
N GLY A 122 -17.10 14.38 -8.61
CA GLY A 122 -17.05 12.95 -8.29
C GLY A 122 -16.87 12.11 -9.55
N PHE A 123 -17.74 11.11 -9.69
CA PHE A 123 -17.92 10.32 -10.90
C PHE A 123 -18.14 11.19 -12.16
N ARG A 124 -17.66 10.69 -13.30
CA ARG A 124 -17.82 11.30 -14.62
C ARG A 124 -18.14 10.21 -15.63
N SER A 125 -19.18 10.37 -16.46
CA SER A 125 -19.42 9.42 -17.56
C SER A 125 -18.23 9.38 -18.54
N LEU A 126 -18.06 8.27 -19.27
CA LEU A 126 -16.99 8.13 -20.26
C LEU A 126 -17.03 9.24 -21.33
N GLU A 127 -18.23 9.68 -21.74
CA GLU A 127 -18.43 10.81 -22.62
C GLU A 127 -17.96 12.14 -21.98
N ARG A 128 -18.31 12.38 -20.72
CA ARG A 128 -17.86 13.58 -19.99
C ARG A 128 -16.34 13.59 -19.83
N GLN A 129 -15.72 12.45 -19.52
CA GLN A 129 -14.27 12.34 -19.43
C GLN A 129 -13.61 12.52 -20.81
N LYS A 130 -14.20 11.99 -21.89
CA LYS A 130 -13.72 12.23 -23.26
C LYS A 130 -13.77 13.71 -23.63
N PHE A 131 -14.87 14.39 -23.37
CA PHE A 131 -14.99 15.84 -23.62
C PHE A 131 -13.91 16.65 -22.90
N LEU A 132 -13.62 16.31 -21.64
CA LEU A 132 -12.55 16.97 -20.86
C LEU A 132 -11.16 16.66 -21.44
N TYR A 133 -10.91 15.40 -21.83
CA TYR A 133 -9.66 14.96 -22.43
C TYR A 133 -9.40 15.65 -23.78
N ASP A 134 -10.34 15.58 -24.72
CA ASP A 134 -10.23 16.17 -26.05
C ASP A 134 -9.99 17.70 -25.98
N ARG A 135 -10.61 18.37 -24.99
CA ARG A 135 -10.38 19.79 -24.69
C ARG A 135 -8.97 20.05 -24.16
N GLU A 136 -8.46 19.22 -23.26
CA GLU A 136 -7.11 19.38 -22.73
C GLU A 136 -6.04 19.08 -23.79
N VAL A 137 -6.29 18.12 -24.70
CA VAL A 137 -5.45 17.87 -25.89
C VAL A 137 -5.37 19.12 -26.78
N GLN A 138 -6.49 19.80 -27.02
CA GLN A 138 -6.50 21.07 -27.77
C GLN A 138 -5.73 22.19 -27.05
N LEU A 139 -5.78 22.25 -25.71
CA LEU A 139 -5.08 23.26 -24.91
C LEU A 139 -3.58 23.00 -24.74
N ARG A 140 -3.14 21.73 -24.77
CA ARG A 140 -1.73 21.33 -24.59
C ARG A 140 -1.01 20.95 -25.90
N GLY A 141 -1.73 20.82 -27.00
CA GLY A 141 -1.21 20.48 -28.32
C GLY A 141 -0.77 19.02 -28.50
N SER A 142 -0.91 18.16 -27.49
CA SER A 142 -0.66 16.72 -27.60
C SER A 142 -1.34 15.92 -26.49
N GLU A 143 -1.60 14.65 -26.78
CA GLU A 143 -2.11 13.66 -25.81
C GLU A 143 -1.17 13.48 -24.61
N THR A 144 0.14 13.38 -24.84
CA THR A 144 1.13 13.20 -23.77
C THR A 144 1.22 14.39 -22.81
N GLU A 145 0.96 15.62 -23.27
CA GLU A 145 0.94 16.80 -22.40
C GLU A 145 -0.43 17.01 -21.72
N ALA A 146 -1.52 16.59 -22.36
CA ALA A 146 -2.86 16.58 -21.77
C ALA A 146 -3.02 15.52 -20.66
N ALA A 147 -2.50 14.32 -20.88
CA ALA A 147 -2.56 13.19 -19.95
C ALA A 147 -1.84 13.41 -18.61
N LYS A 148 -1.15 14.55 -18.44
CA LYS A 148 -0.64 15.01 -17.14
C LYS A 148 -1.73 15.57 -16.22
N TRP A 149 -2.83 16.05 -16.79
CA TRP A 149 -3.88 16.83 -16.12
C TRP A 149 -5.30 16.27 -16.30
N VAL A 150 -5.52 15.52 -17.39
CA VAL A 150 -6.78 14.84 -17.69
C VAL A 150 -6.42 13.54 -18.40
N LEU A 151 -6.75 12.39 -17.80
CA LEU A 151 -6.57 11.09 -18.43
C LEU A 151 -7.66 10.79 -19.49
N PRO A 152 -7.36 9.97 -20.51
CA PRO A 152 -8.38 9.48 -21.44
C PRO A 152 -9.41 8.57 -20.71
N PRO A 153 -10.60 8.32 -21.29
CA PRO A 153 -11.74 7.74 -20.60
C PRO A 153 -11.47 6.40 -19.88
N GLN A 154 -10.68 5.52 -20.48
CA GLN A 154 -10.36 4.18 -19.96
C GLN A 154 -9.35 4.20 -18.79
N SER A 155 -8.40 5.14 -18.83
CA SER A 155 -7.40 5.31 -17.77
C SER A 155 -7.96 6.02 -16.54
N SER A 156 -8.80 7.04 -16.74
CA SER A 156 -9.30 7.89 -15.65
C SER A 156 -10.03 7.11 -14.56
N HIS A 157 -9.81 7.51 -13.30
CA HIS A 157 -10.47 6.90 -12.13
C HIS A 157 -11.83 7.53 -11.78
N HIS A 158 -12.24 8.63 -12.44
CA HIS A 158 -13.59 9.20 -12.25
C HIS A 158 -14.70 8.36 -12.91
N PRO A 159 -14.57 7.84 -14.15
CA PRO A 159 -15.54 6.88 -14.70
C PRO A 159 -15.61 5.55 -13.95
N LYS A 160 -14.55 5.21 -13.22
CA LYS A 160 -14.48 4.05 -12.31
C LYS A 160 -15.15 4.30 -10.97
N GLY A 161 -15.59 5.54 -10.69
CA GLY A 161 -16.20 5.96 -9.43
C GLY A 161 -15.21 6.07 -8.25
N LEU A 162 -13.90 6.01 -8.50
CA LEU A 162 -12.83 5.86 -7.50
C LEU A 162 -12.06 7.15 -7.18
N ALA A 163 -12.31 8.24 -7.92
CA ALA A 163 -11.65 9.53 -7.74
C ALA A 163 -12.62 10.69 -7.44
N ILE A 164 -12.13 11.66 -6.66
CA ILE A 164 -12.80 12.93 -6.35
C ILE A 164 -11.85 14.12 -6.51
N ASP A 165 -12.32 15.19 -7.17
CA ASP A 165 -11.72 16.52 -7.06
C ASP A 165 -12.29 17.21 -5.80
N VAL A 166 -11.44 17.79 -4.96
CA VAL A 166 -11.81 18.45 -3.70
C VAL A 166 -11.43 19.93 -3.75
N ASN A 167 -12.38 20.80 -3.42
CA ASN A 167 -12.27 22.27 -3.35
C ASN A 167 -11.76 22.97 -4.64
N TYR A 168 -11.72 22.29 -5.79
CA TYR A 168 -11.21 22.85 -7.05
C TYR A 168 -12.22 23.79 -7.74
N PRO A 169 -11.82 24.96 -8.27
CA PRO A 169 -10.46 25.54 -8.27
C PRO A 169 -10.21 26.52 -7.11
N MET A 170 -11.13 26.61 -6.15
CA MET A 170 -11.27 27.78 -5.27
C MET A 170 -10.41 27.76 -4.00
N ASP A 171 -10.18 26.59 -3.39
CA ASP A 171 -9.50 26.50 -2.09
C ASP A 171 -8.48 25.33 -2.02
N PRO A 172 -7.22 25.59 -2.37
CA PRO A 172 -6.12 24.66 -2.14
C PRO A 172 -5.83 24.41 -0.66
N ALA A 173 -6.13 25.36 0.25
CA ALA A 173 -5.75 25.25 1.66
C ALA A 173 -6.59 24.22 2.41
N GLY A 174 -7.90 24.14 2.10
CA GLY A 174 -8.78 23.07 2.56
C GLY A 174 -8.43 21.71 1.94
N ALA A 175 -8.16 21.65 0.64
CA ALA A 175 -7.67 20.40 0.01
C ALA A 175 -6.36 19.91 0.67
N MET A 176 -5.44 20.80 1.03
CA MET A 176 -4.23 20.46 1.78
C MET A 176 -4.50 19.96 3.23
N TRP A 177 -5.65 20.23 3.84
CA TRP A 177 -6.05 19.53 5.08
C TRP A 177 -6.28 18.04 4.81
N LEU A 178 -6.94 17.72 3.69
CA LEU A 178 -7.19 16.34 3.28
C LEU A 178 -5.90 15.63 2.82
N GLU A 179 -4.93 16.34 2.24
CA GLU A 179 -3.59 15.78 1.99
C GLU A 179 -2.89 15.34 3.29
N ARG A 180 -3.01 16.12 4.37
CA ARG A 180 -2.38 15.82 5.67
C ARG A 180 -3.16 14.80 6.51
N ASN A 181 -4.48 14.77 6.42
CA ASN A 181 -5.35 13.98 7.30
C ASN A 181 -6.09 12.82 6.61
N GLY A 182 -6.20 12.83 5.28
CA GLY A 182 -7.04 11.90 4.51
C GLY A 182 -6.71 10.43 4.76
N TRP A 183 -5.45 10.12 5.02
CA TRP A 183 -4.97 8.78 5.34
C TRP A 183 -5.75 8.12 6.49
N ARG A 184 -6.19 8.92 7.48
CA ARG A 184 -7.03 8.49 8.61
C ARG A 184 -8.32 7.83 8.13
N PHE A 185 -8.90 8.35 7.05
CA PHE A 185 -10.15 7.89 6.42
C PHE A 185 -9.89 7.00 5.20
N GLY A 186 -8.63 6.69 4.90
CA GLY A 186 -8.24 5.92 3.72
C GLY A 186 -8.44 6.69 2.41
N LEU A 187 -8.15 7.99 2.42
CA LEU A 187 -8.16 8.90 1.27
C LEU A 187 -6.75 9.47 1.05
N CYS A 188 -6.24 9.38 -0.17
CA CYS A 188 -4.91 9.86 -0.52
C CYS A 188 -4.96 10.74 -1.75
N ARG A 189 -4.22 11.85 -1.70
CA ARG A 189 -3.77 12.53 -2.92
C ARG A 189 -2.81 11.59 -3.65
N VAL A 190 -2.92 11.47 -4.97
CA VAL A 190 -2.07 10.55 -5.76
C VAL A 190 -1.10 11.24 -6.73
N TYR A 191 -1.43 12.43 -7.26
CA TYR A 191 -0.58 13.14 -8.24
C TYR A 191 0.03 14.43 -7.68
N ALA A 192 1.32 14.67 -7.94
CA ALA A 192 2.10 15.79 -7.38
C ALA A 192 1.79 17.15 -8.03
N ASN A 193 1.25 17.17 -9.25
CA ASN A 193 0.75 18.37 -9.92
C ASN A 193 -0.72 18.70 -9.59
N GLU A 194 -1.54 17.70 -9.23
CA GLU A 194 -2.97 17.87 -8.95
C GLU A 194 -3.21 17.93 -7.44
N TRP A 195 -3.36 19.13 -6.87
CA TRP A 195 -3.60 19.32 -5.43
C TRP A 195 -5.04 18.98 -4.99
N TRP A 196 -5.94 18.86 -5.96
CA TRP A 196 -7.36 18.61 -5.76
C TRP A 196 -7.76 17.13 -5.82
N HIS A 197 -6.93 16.26 -6.42
CA HIS A 197 -7.35 14.91 -6.82
C HIS A 197 -7.04 13.88 -5.73
N PHE A 198 -8.08 13.22 -5.20
CA PHE A 198 -7.99 12.23 -4.13
C PHE A 198 -8.67 10.91 -4.50
N GLU A 199 -8.09 9.80 -4.03
CA GLU A 199 -8.55 8.43 -4.28
C GLU A 199 -8.46 7.57 -3.01
N ALA A 200 -9.22 6.47 -2.95
CA ALA A 200 -9.29 5.58 -1.79
C ALA A 200 -8.33 4.39 -1.85
N VAL A 201 -7.07 4.64 -2.19
CA VAL A 201 -6.03 3.63 -2.54
C VAL A 201 -5.38 2.87 -1.38
N ILE A 202 -5.88 3.02 -0.15
CA ILE A 202 -5.38 2.34 1.07
C ILE A 202 -6.53 1.97 2.01
N ALA A 203 -6.26 1.15 3.04
CA ALA A 203 -7.16 1.05 4.18
C ALA A 203 -7.14 2.34 5.04
N PRO A 204 -8.24 2.66 5.74
CA PRO A 204 -8.25 3.76 6.71
C PRO A 204 -7.22 3.53 7.81
N GLY A 205 -6.41 4.55 8.11
CA GLY A 205 -5.34 4.47 9.11
C GLY A 205 -4.00 3.94 8.59
N GLU A 206 -3.91 3.48 7.35
CA GLU A 206 -2.63 3.17 6.70
C GLU A 206 -1.92 4.44 6.19
N ARG A 207 -0.66 4.30 5.77
CA ARG A 207 0.11 5.41 5.18
C ARG A 207 -0.14 5.49 3.68
N CYS A 208 -0.51 6.67 3.18
CA CYS A 208 -0.61 6.92 1.74
C CYS A 208 0.69 6.63 0.98
N PRO A 209 0.60 6.17 -0.29
CA PRO A 209 1.77 5.98 -1.15
C PRO A 209 2.50 7.31 -1.43
N ALA A 210 3.70 7.22 -2.01
CA ALA A 210 4.37 8.40 -2.54
C ALA A 210 3.60 8.96 -3.75
N LEU A 211 3.49 10.29 -3.86
CA LEU A 211 2.84 10.95 -4.99
C LEU A 211 3.56 10.59 -6.30
N ALA A 212 2.79 10.18 -7.30
CA ALA A 212 3.27 10.13 -8.67
C ALA A 212 3.52 11.56 -9.21
N PRO A 213 4.47 11.78 -10.15
CA PRO A 213 4.76 13.12 -10.64
C PRO A 213 3.55 13.81 -11.31
N ASP A 214 2.80 13.03 -12.10
CA ASP A 214 1.57 13.41 -12.79
C ASP A 214 0.76 12.16 -13.16
N ALA A 215 -0.47 12.35 -13.63
CA ALA A 215 -1.44 11.27 -13.87
C ALA A 215 -1.03 10.24 -14.94
N ARG A 216 0.04 10.47 -15.72
CA ARG A 216 0.48 9.54 -16.78
C ARG A 216 0.97 8.18 -16.29
N VAL A 217 1.10 7.97 -14.99
CA VAL A 217 1.39 6.65 -14.41
C VAL A 217 0.25 5.66 -14.64
N ASP A 218 -0.99 6.14 -14.75
CA ASP A 218 -2.21 5.35 -14.98
C ASP A 218 -2.68 5.37 -16.44
N LEU A 219 -1.86 5.91 -17.35
CA LEU A 219 -2.05 5.64 -18.78
C LEU A 219 -1.91 4.14 -19.03
N GLU A 220 -2.96 3.53 -19.58
CA GLU A 220 -2.87 2.19 -20.11
C GLU A 220 -1.76 2.16 -21.16
N ARG A 221 -0.74 1.34 -20.94
CA ARG A 221 0.25 1.08 -21.99
C ARG A 221 -0.51 0.42 -23.13
N ALA A 222 -0.59 1.11 -24.26
CA ALA A 222 -1.14 0.54 -25.49
C ALA A 222 -0.51 -0.85 -25.71
N ALA A 223 -1.35 -1.87 -25.87
CA ALA A 223 -0.88 -3.21 -26.17
C ALA A 223 -0.06 -3.17 -27.49
N PRO A 224 1.12 -3.80 -27.53
CA PRO A 224 2.03 -3.74 -28.67
C PRO A 224 1.52 -4.54 -29.89
#